data_AF-A0A5C7PYZ4-F1
#
_entry.id   AF-A0A5C7PYZ4-F1
#
_cell.length_a   1.000
_cell.length_b   1.000
_cell.length_c   1.000
_cell.angle_alpha   90.00
_cell.angle_beta   90.00
_cell.angle_gamma   90.00
#
_symmetry.space_group_name_H-M   'P 1'
#
loop_
_entity.id
_entity.type
_entity.pdbx_description
1 polymer ?
#
loop_
_entity_poly.entity_id
_entity_poly.type
_entity_poly.pdbx_seq_one_letter_code
_entity_poly.pdbx_strand_id
1 'polypeptide(L)'
;MAAGGYASAGCAVEALFCCVVGVGAWHAFYGNFDWSYYLAGLLYGTGSTIVLVPLWFLPHIFLCCIVARILLKDVRCAEKPKICVLLVIAFLMVGLYTIDWVWRQPLPVGDVWRYWFAATTHWPGLPFSADVLPITVACLLAGYVLSECVQHCRFYLVPWAVAVLVVIAIIYGGAFFDINRRMVKQPVGVAVLMAAGLYVAIVGAAGLARWKLTADLFSYLGRYFLLVLLLHLLVLRWIYRVLEAWLPNSGDWQTVCMFVIGMVFSLALVEVVRRSRILSLLLLPLPR
;
A
#
# COMPACT_ATOMS: atom_id res chain seq x y z
N MET A 1 18.98 -11.70 -11.77
CA MET A 1 18.09 -11.50 -10.60
C MET A 1 16.61 -11.20 -10.93
N ALA A 2 16.16 -11.22 -12.19
CA ALA A 2 14.79 -10.81 -12.56
C ALA A 2 13.75 -11.95 -12.71
N ALA A 3 14.12 -13.21 -12.51
CA ALA A 3 13.21 -14.35 -12.69
C ALA A 3 12.38 -14.70 -11.43
N GLY A 4 12.81 -14.29 -10.24
CA GLY A 4 12.12 -14.60 -8.97
C GLY A 4 10.87 -13.75 -8.69
N GLY A 5 10.81 -12.51 -9.20
CA GLY A 5 9.72 -11.58 -8.88
C GLY A 5 8.38 -11.87 -9.57
N TYR A 6 8.39 -12.56 -10.72
CA TYR A 6 7.16 -12.89 -11.46
C TYR A 6 6.42 -14.09 -10.84
N ALA A 7 7.15 -15.07 -10.31
CA ALA A 7 6.56 -16.22 -9.64
C ALA A 7 5.91 -15.84 -8.29
N SER A 8 6.49 -14.89 -7.56
CA SER A 8 5.90 -14.39 -6.31
C SER A 8 4.65 -13.53 -6.53
N ALA A 9 4.58 -12.79 -7.64
CA ALA A 9 3.41 -11.97 -7.96
C ALA A 9 2.18 -12.83 -8.30
N GLY A 10 2.35 -13.90 -9.09
CA GLY A 10 1.25 -14.83 -9.40
C GLY A 10 0.68 -15.51 -8.15
N CYS A 11 1.56 -16.00 -7.27
CA CYS A 11 1.13 -16.70 -6.05
C CYS A 11 0.45 -15.76 -5.03
N ALA A 12 0.86 -14.49 -4.98
CA ALA A 12 0.19 -13.47 -4.16
C ALA A 12 -1.22 -13.14 -4.69
N VAL A 13 -1.42 -13.14 -6.01
CA VAL A 13 -2.72 -12.90 -6.65
C VAL A 13 -3.68 -14.09 -6.42
N GLU A 14 -3.18 -15.32 -6.44
CA GLU A 14 -3.97 -16.52 -6.14
C GLU A 14 -4.49 -16.53 -4.70
N ALA A 15 -3.59 -16.36 -3.72
CA ALA A 15 -3.96 -16.29 -2.30
C ALA A 15 -4.95 -15.15 -2.03
N LEU A 16 -4.76 -14.01 -2.71
CA LEU A 16 -5.68 -12.87 -2.66
C LEU A 16 -7.08 -13.23 -3.17
N PHE A 17 -7.15 -13.85 -4.34
CA PHE A 17 -8.43 -14.24 -4.94
C PHE A 17 -9.21 -15.15 -3.97
N CYS A 18 -8.53 -16.12 -3.36
CA CYS A 18 -9.14 -16.97 -2.34
C CYS A 18 -9.62 -16.19 -1.09
N CYS A 19 -8.83 -15.24 -0.58
CA CYS A 19 -9.24 -14.39 0.56
C CYS A 19 -10.49 -13.58 0.25
N VAL A 20 -10.49 -12.92 -0.91
CA VAL A 20 -11.56 -12.01 -1.32
C VAL A 20 -12.82 -12.80 -1.63
N VAL A 21 -12.72 -13.94 -2.32
CA VAL A 21 -13.87 -14.83 -2.54
C VAL A 21 -14.39 -15.36 -1.20
N GLY A 22 -13.51 -15.76 -0.27
CA GLY A 22 -13.90 -16.23 1.06
C GLY A 22 -14.64 -15.16 1.88
N VAL A 23 -14.17 -13.91 1.83
CA VAL A 23 -14.83 -12.77 2.51
C VAL A 23 -16.16 -12.43 1.85
N GLY A 24 -16.24 -12.49 0.52
CA GLY A 24 -17.50 -12.34 -0.22
C GLY A 24 -18.51 -13.42 0.15
N ALA A 25 -18.07 -14.67 0.23
CA ALA A 25 -18.90 -15.81 0.64
C ALA A 25 -19.38 -15.67 2.09
N TRP A 26 -18.52 -15.22 2.99
CA TRP A 26 -18.88 -14.90 4.37
C TRP A 26 -19.96 -13.81 4.41
N HIS A 27 -19.77 -12.69 3.70
CA HIS A 27 -20.77 -11.63 3.65
C HIS A 27 -22.10 -12.08 3.03
N ALA A 28 -22.07 -12.93 2.01
CA ALA A 28 -23.27 -13.52 1.43
C ALA A 28 -24.01 -14.44 2.41
N PHE A 29 -23.31 -15.11 3.31
CA PHE A 29 -23.92 -15.96 4.33
C PHE A 29 -24.66 -15.17 5.42
N TYR A 30 -24.25 -13.92 5.71
CA TYR A 30 -24.82 -13.07 6.77
C TYR A 30 -25.85 -12.03 6.28
N GLY A 31 -26.21 -11.96 5.00
CA GLY A 31 -27.30 -11.07 4.52
C GLY A 31 -27.28 -10.72 3.03
N ASN A 32 -28.11 -9.72 2.65
CA ASN A 32 -28.33 -9.20 1.28
C ASN A 32 -27.03 -8.70 0.62
N PHE A 33 -26.26 -9.63 0.06
CA PHE A 33 -25.02 -9.37 -0.63
C PHE A 33 -25.25 -9.44 -2.15
N ASP A 34 -25.02 -8.33 -2.84
CA ASP A 34 -25.05 -8.31 -4.30
C ASP A 34 -23.68 -8.75 -4.85
N TRP A 35 -23.63 -10.00 -5.31
CA TRP A 35 -22.43 -10.58 -5.91
C TRP A 35 -21.95 -9.83 -7.15
N SER A 36 -22.86 -9.23 -7.92
CA SER A 36 -22.48 -8.48 -9.11
C SER A 36 -21.67 -7.26 -8.68
N TYR A 37 -22.24 -6.43 -7.80
CA TYR A 37 -21.58 -5.25 -7.23
C TYR A 37 -20.20 -5.59 -6.65
N TYR A 38 -20.12 -6.67 -5.86
CA TYR A 38 -18.85 -7.09 -5.26
C TYR A 38 -17.79 -7.49 -6.29
N LEU A 39 -18.16 -8.31 -7.27
CA LEU A 39 -17.23 -8.76 -8.31
C LEU A 39 -16.79 -7.61 -9.21
N ALA A 40 -17.70 -6.71 -9.58
CA ALA A 40 -17.33 -5.51 -10.34
C ALA A 40 -16.39 -4.61 -9.56
N GLY A 41 -16.64 -4.39 -8.26
CA GLY A 41 -15.75 -3.61 -7.42
C GLY A 41 -14.37 -4.23 -7.27
N LEU A 42 -14.30 -5.56 -7.18
CA LEU A 42 -13.06 -6.33 -7.17
C LEU A 42 -12.29 -6.23 -8.49
N LEU A 43 -12.98 -6.41 -9.63
CA LEU A 43 -12.40 -6.29 -10.96
C LEU A 43 -11.98 -4.86 -11.28
N TYR A 44 -12.66 -3.86 -10.71
CA TYR A 44 -12.28 -2.46 -10.84
C TYR A 44 -11.03 -2.13 -10.00
N GLY A 45 -10.88 -2.75 -8.82
CA GLY A 45 -9.61 -2.76 -8.08
C GLY A 45 -9.16 -1.41 -7.53
N THR A 46 -10.09 -0.62 -6.98
CA THR A 46 -9.78 0.65 -6.29
C THR A 46 -10.17 0.58 -4.81
N GLY A 47 -9.58 1.41 -3.95
CA GLY A 47 -9.81 1.35 -2.51
C GLY A 47 -11.25 1.61 -2.08
N SER A 48 -12.01 2.41 -2.82
CA SER A 48 -13.43 2.68 -2.56
C SER A 48 -14.37 1.62 -3.11
N THR A 49 -13.92 0.73 -4.01
CA THR A 49 -14.76 -0.30 -4.64
C THR A 49 -14.66 -1.66 -3.97
N ILE A 50 -13.73 -1.85 -3.04
CA ILE A 50 -13.51 -3.14 -2.36
C ILE A 50 -13.70 -3.03 -0.85
N VAL A 51 -14.28 -4.08 -0.25
CA VAL A 51 -14.58 -4.11 1.20
C VAL A 51 -13.30 -4.10 2.04
N LEU A 52 -12.30 -4.88 1.60
CA LEU A 52 -10.97 -4.94 2.21
C LEU A 52 -10.07 -3.92 1.55
N VAL A 53 -10.26 -2.66 1.92
CA VAL A 53 -9.59 -1.49 1.32
C VAL A 53 -8.10 -1.75 1.07
N PRO A 54 -7.25 -2.23 2.01
CA PRO A 54 -5.80 -2.40 1.78
C PRO A 54 -5.42 -3.26 0.56
N LEU A 55 -6.32 -4.11 0.07
CA LEU A 55 -6.08 -4.97 -1.09
C LEU A 55 -6.03 -4.21 -2.42
N TRP A 56 -6.48 -2.96 -2.45
CA TRP A 56 -6.51 -2.12 -3.66
C TRP A 56 -5.12 -1.94 -4.27
N PHE A 57 -4.10 -1.97 -3.40
CA PHE A 57 -2.71 -1.80 -3.80
C PHE A 57 -2.19 -2.97 -4.65
N LEU A 58 -2.78 -4.16 -4.58
CA LEU A 58 -2.31 -5.33 -5.33
C LEU A 58 -2.55 -5.25 -6.84
N PRO A 59 -3.79 -5.04 -7.34
CA PRO A 59 -3.99 -4.82 -8.76
C PRO A 59 -3.23 -3.59 -9.26
N HIS A 60 -3.07 -2.58 -8.39
CA HIS A 60 -2.27 -1.40 -8.69
C HIS A 60 -0.78 -1.73 -8.87
N ILE A 61 -0.14 -2.49 -7.97
CA ILE A 61 1.24 -2.95 -8.12
C ILE A 61 1.37 -3.77 -9.40
N PHE A 62 0.43 -4.67 -9.69
CA PHE A 62 0.46 -5.47 -10.91
C PHE A 62 0.54 -4.58 -12.16
N LEU A 63 -0.32 -3.56 -12.25
CA LEU A 63 -0.26 -2.56 -13.30
C LEU A 63 1.08 -1.80 -13.31
N CYS A 64 1.57 -1.38 -12.14
CA CYS A 64 2.86 -0.72 -12.00
C CYS A 64 4.02 -1.59 -12.51
N CYS A 65 4.01 -2.90 -12.24
CA CYS A 65 5.04 -3.83 -12.71
C CYS A 65 5.01 -3.98 -14.23
N ILE A 66 3.83 -4.03 -14.86
CA ILE A 66 3.70 -4.03 -16.32
C ILE A 66 4.33 -2.76 -16.90
N VAL A 67 3.93 -1.60 -16.39
CA VAL A 67 4.38 -0.30 -16.89
C VAL A 67 5.87 -0.09 -16.65
N ALA A 68 6.37 -0.41 -15.45
CA ALA A 68 7.80 -0.34 -15.15
C ALA A 68 8.62 -1.29 -16.03
N ARG A 69 8.12 -2.49 -16.35
CA ARG A 69 8.76 -3.40 -17.30
C ARG A 69 8.87 -2.77 -18.69
N ILE A 70 7.77 -2.20 -19.20
CA ILE A 70 7.75 -1.54 -20.51
C ILE A 70 8.76 -0.40 -20.55
N LEU A 71 8.79 0.45 -19.52
CA LEU A 71 9.72 1.58 -19.43
C LEU A 71 11.18 1.12 -19.34
N LEU A 72 11.48 0.14 -18.48
CA LEU A 72 12.85 -0.33 -18.28
C LEU A 72 13.38 -1.14 -19.48
N LYS A 73 12.55 -1.97 -20.10
CA LYS A 73 12.96 -2.86 -21.20
C LYS A 73 12.70 -2.29 -22.59
N ASP A 74 11.47 -1.86 -22.88
CA ASP A 74 11.06 -1.49 -24.24
C ASP A 74 11.48 -0.05 -24.56
N VAL A 75 11.35 0.87 -23.58
CA VAL A 75 11.88 2.25 -23.68
C VAL A 75 13.37 2.31 -23.33
N ARG A 76 13.94 1.21 -22.84
CA ARG A 76 15.36 1.03 -22.49
C ARG A 76 15.86 2.09 -21.50
N CYS A 77 15.00 2.56 -20.59
CA CYS A 77 15.38 3.56 -19.57
C CYS A 77 16.48 3.05 -18.64
N ALA A 78 16.59 1.73 -18.47
CA ALA A 78 17.67 1.09 -17.71
C ALA A 78 19.07 1.43 -18.26
N GLU A 79 19.21 1.57 -19.58
CA GLU A 79 20.49 1.86 -20.24
C GLU A 79 20.84 3.37 -20.20
N LYS A 80 19.87 4.24 -19.86
CA LYS A 80 19.98 5.69 -20.00
C LYS A 80 19.55 6.38 -18.69
N PRO A 81 20.43 6.49 -17.68
CA PRO A 81 20.07 6.96 -16.34
C PRO A 81 19.48 8.38 -16.35
N LYS A 82 19.98 9.27 -17.22
CA LYS A 82 19.44 10.63 -17.38
C LYS A 82 17.96 10.63 -17.82
N ILE A 83 17.60 9.74 -18.74
CA ILE A 83 16.21 9.59 -19.20
C ILE A 83 15.35 9.03 -18.08
N CYS A 84 15.87 8.04 -17.33
CA CYS A 84 15.17 7.48 -16.19
C CYS A 84 14.87 8.56 -15.13
N VAL A 85 15.85 9.39 -14.77
CA VAL A 85 15.66 10.51 -13.84
C VAL A 85 14.66 11.53 -14.38
N LEU A 86 14.72 11.87 -15.67
CA LEU A 86 13.75 12.79 -16.29
C LEU A 86 12.33 12.23 -16.20
N LEU A 87 12.14 10.93 -16.48
CA LEU A 87 10.85 10.26 -16.35
C LEU A 87 10.35 10.22 -14.91
N VAL A 88 11.23 9.99 -13.92
CA VAL A 88 10.88 10.05 -12.50
C VAL A 88 10.32 11.43 -12.17
N ILE A 89 11.02 12.51 -12.55
CA ILE A 89 10.57 13.89 -12.29
C ILE A 89 9.26 14.16 -13.02
N ALA A 90 9.17 13.81 -14.31
CA ALA A 90 7.98 14.04 -15.12
C ALA A 90 6.75 13.33 -14.53
N PHE A 91 6.86 12.03 -14.24
CA PHE A 91 5.76 11.24 -13.68
C PHE A 91 5.38 11.69 -12.26
N LEU A 92 6.36 12.04 -11.42
CA LEU A 92 6.07 12.55 -10.08
C LEU A 92 5.31 13.88 -10.16
N MET A 93 5.75 14.80 -11.02
CA MET A 93 5.07 16.09 -11.21
C MET A 93 3.67 15.89 -11.79
N VAL A 94 3.51 15.12 -12.87
CA VAL A 94 2.19 14.83 -13.44
C VAL A 94 1.29 14.22 -12.36
N GLY A 95 1.76 13.18 -11.66
CA GLY A 95 0.98 12.51 -10.63
C GLY A 95 0.54 13.43 -9.50
N LEU A 96 1.45 14.25 -8.95
CA LEU A 96 1.12 15.16 -7.85
C LEU A 96 0.09 16.23 -8.23
N TYR A 97 0.05 16.65 -9.50
CA TYR A 97 -0.91 17.65 -9.99
C TYR A 97 -2.20 17.06 -10.56
N THR A 98 -2.24 15.78 -10.93
CA THR A 98 -3.42 15.17 -11.58
C THR A 98 -4.09 14.06 -10.77
N ILE A 99 -3.53 13.65 -9.62
CA ILE A 99 -4.03 12.49 -8.84
C ILE A 99 -5.52 12.61 -8.45
N ASP A 100 -6.00 13.81 -8.18
CA ASP A 100 -7.39 14.06 -7.77
C ASP A 100 -8.34 14.36 -8.94
N TRP A 101 -7.82 14.44 -10.17
CA TRP A 101 -8.57 14.94 -11.32
C TRP A 101 -9.77 14.04 -11.64
N VAL A 102 -9.55 12.72 -11.71
CA VAL A 102 -10.61 11.73 -11.96
C VAL A 102 -11.56 11.66 -10.76
N TRP A 103 -11.01 11.70 -9.55
CA TRP A 103 -11.78 11.61 -8.31
C TRP A 103 -12.77 12.77 -8.12
N ARG A 104 -12.46 13.94 -8.68
CA ARG A 104 -13.34 15.13 -8.64
C ARG A 104 -14.45 15.08 -9.68
N GLN A 105 -14.38 14.18 -10.66
CA GLN A 105 -15.41 14.11 -11.68
C GLN A 105 -16.69 13.47 -11.12
N PRO A 106 -17.87 14.03 -11.41
CA PRO A 106 -19.12 13.39 -11.05
C PRO A 106 -19.27 12.09 -11.85
N LEU A 107 -19.91 11.09 -11.24
CA LEU A 107 -20.33 9.90 -11.98
C LEU A 107 -21.37 10.31 -13.05
N PRO A 108 -21.26 9.82 -14.30
CA PRO A 108 -22.22 10.12 -15.35
C PRO A 108 -23.61 9.71 -14.89
N VAL A 109 -24.60 10.55 -15.19
CA VAL A 109 -26.00 10.26 -14.90
C VAL A 109 -26.46 9.12 -15.80
N GLY A 110 -26.57 7.92 -15.24
CA GLY A 110 -27.07 6.71 -15.90
C GLY A 110 -27.16 5.54 -14.92
N ASP A 111 -28.09 4.62 -15.15
CA ASP A 111 -28.44 3.57 -14.19
C ASP A 111 -27.29 2.59 -13.94
N VAL A 112 -26.51 2.27 -14.98
CA VAL A 112 -25.49 1.22 -14.93
C VAL A 112 -24.35 1.58 -13.97
N TRP A 113 -23.70 2.75 -14.14
CA TRP A 113 -22.57 3.12 -13.27
C TRP A 113 -23.00 3.42 -11.84
N ARG A 114 -24.18 4.01 -11.64
CA ARG A 114 -24.75 4.19 -10.30
C ARG A 114 -25.10 2.86 -9.64
N TYR A 115 -25.50 1.84 -10.40
CA TYR A 115 -25.74 0.51 -9.87
C TYR A 115 -24.42 -0.14 -9.41
N TRP A 116 -23.39 -0.16 -10.26
CA TRP A 116 -22.10 -0.79 -9.94
C TRP A 116 -21.25 -0.03 -8.92
N PHE A 117 -21.46 1.28 -8.76
CA PHE A 117 -20.74 2.12 -7.79
C PHE A 117 -21.70 2.87 -6.85
N ALA A 118 -22.81 2.24 -6.48
CA ALA A 118 -23.87 2.84 -5.66
C ALA A 118 -23.38 3.47 -4.33
N ALA A 119 -22.23 3.03 -3.82
CA ALA A 119 -21.61 3.57 -2.61
C ALA A 119 -20.88 4.91 -2.82
N THR A 120 -20.68 5.39 -4.06
CA THR A 120 -19.94 6.63 -4.33
C THR A 120 -20.73 7.61 -5.19
N THR A 121 -20.58 8.91 -4.90
CA THR A 121 -21.22 9.98 -5.68
C THR A 121 -20.30 10.55 -6.77
N HIS A 122 -19.03 10.17 -6.74
CA HIS A 122 -17.97 10.55 -7.66
C HIS A 122 -17.22 9.30 -8.13
N TRP A 123 -16.44 9.45 -9.20
CA TRP A 123 -15.64 8.34 -9.71
C TRP A 123 -14.67 7.82 -8.64
N PRO A 124 -14.58 6.48 -8.44
CA PRO A 124 -13.67 5.88 -7.46
C PRO A 124 -12.18 5.88 -7.90
N GLY A 125 -11.81 6.69 -8.90
CA GLY A 125 -10.52 6.63 -9.58
C GLY A 125 -10.63 5.91 -10.93
N LEU A 126 -9.50 5.57 -11.54
CA LEU A 126 -9.46 4.70 -12.74
C LEU A 126 -9.35 3.23 -12.33
N PRO A 127 -9.69 2.28 -13.23
CA PRO A 127 -9.46 0.85 -12.98
C PRO A 127 -8.02 0.59 -12.53
N PHE A 128 -7.87 -0.28 -11.52
CA PHE A 128 -6.60 -0.59 -10.85
C PHE A 128 -5.86 0.64 -10.31
N SER A 129 -6.60 1.70 -10.01
CA SER A 129 -6.08 3.00 -9.55
C SER A 129 -5.03 3.57 -10.50
N ALA A 130 -5.24 3.45 -11.82
CA ALA A 130 -4.33 3.93 -12.83
C ALA A 130 -4.11 5.47 -12.78
N ASP A 131 -5.01 6.21 -12.13
CA ASP A 131 -4.88 7.64 -11.83
C ASP A 131 -3.67 7.96 -10.94
N VAL A 132 -3.28 7.02 -10.07
CA VAL A 132 -2.11 7.16 -9.16
C VAL A 132 -0.82 6.66 -9.82
N LEU A 133 -0.93 5.94 -10.94
CA LEU A 133 0.18 5.28 -11.62
C LEU A 133 1.41 6.19 -11.84
N PRO A 134 1.29 7.48 -12.23
CA PRO A 134 2.46 8.32 -12.39
C PRO A 134 3.30 8.43 -11.10
N ILE A 135 2.67 8.63 -9.95
CA ILE A 135 3.40 8.76 -8.68
C ILE A 135 4.10 7.45 -8.34
N THR A 136 3.40 6.32 -8.39
CA THR A 136 3.95 5.03 -7.96
C THR A 136 5.01 4.50 -8.92
N VAL A 137 4.85 4.69 -10.23
CA VAL A 137 5.89 4.38 -11.22
C VAL A 137 7.11 5.29 -11.04
N ALA A 138 6.93 6.58 -10.75
CA ALA A 138 8.06 7.46 -10.43
C ALA A 138 8.86 6.93 -9.22
N CYS A 139 8.18 6.50 -8.16
CA CYS A 139 8.84 5.89 -6.99
C CYS A 139 9.55 4.58 -7.33
N LEU A 140 8.96 3.72 -8.17
CA LEU A 140 9.58 2.47 -8.61
C LEU A 140 10.85 2.72 -9.46
N LEU A 141 10.78 3.65 -10.40
CA LEU A 141 11.93 4.04 -11.21
C LEU A 141 13.02 4.70 -10.35
N ALA A 142 12.65 5.55 -9.39
CA ALA A 142 13.59 6.12 -8.43
C ALA A 142 14.28 5.02 -7.61
N GLY A 143 13.52 4.04 -7.13
CA GLY A 143 14.06 2.87 -6.43
C GLY A 143 15.00 2.03 -7.29
N TYR A 144 14.71 1.88 -8.59
CA TYR A 144 15.59 1.21 -9.54
C TYR A 144 16.92 1.97 -9.70
N VAL A 145 16.86 3.28 -9.95
CA VAL A 145 18.06 4.14 -10.13
C VAL A 145 18.90 4.20 -8.86
N LEU A 146 18.27 4.27 -7.70
CA LEU A 146 18.94 4.40 -6.40
C LEU A 146 19.27 3.05 -5.74
N SER A 147 18.97 1.93 -6.40
CA SER A 147 19.07 0.60 -5.79
C SER A 147 20.46 0.29 -5.22
N GLU A 148 21.53 0.63 -5.96
CA GLU A 148 22.91 0.43 -5.52
C GLU A 148 23.26 1.29 -4.29
N CYS A 149 22.82 2.55 -4.28
CA CYS A 149 23.00 3.46 -3.13
C CYS A 149 22.26 2.95 -1.89
N VAL A 150 21.06 2.41 -2.07
CA VAL A 150 20.23 1.85 -0.98
C VAL A 150 20.86 0.59 -0.40
N GLN A 151 21.40 -0.30 -1.24
CA GLN A 151 22.04 -1.54 -0.79
C GLN A 151 23.30 -1.29 0.05
N HIS A 152 24.04 -0.22 -0.25
CA HIS A 152 25.26 0.16 0.47
C HIS A 152 25.03 1.27 1.51
N CYS A 153 23.77 1.55 1.82
CA CYS A 153 23.41 2.63 2.74
C CYS A 153 23.99 2.38 4.14
N ARG A 154 24.56 3.43 4.73
CA ARG A 154 25.09 3.41 6.10
C ARG A 154 24.36 4.43 6.95
N PHE A 155 24.16 4.07 8.22
CA PHE A 155 23.56 5.00 9.18
C PHE A 155 24.53 6.09 9.61
N TYR A 156 24.13 7.34 9.34
CA TYR A 156 24.77 8.55 9.82
C TYR A 156 23.74 9.40 10.58
N LEU A 157 24.00 9.66 11.86
CA LEU A 157 23.02 10.27 12.77
C LEU A 157 22.63 11.70 12.35
N VAL A 158 23.60 12.53 11.99
CA VAL A 158 23.37 13.95 11.69
C VAL A 158 22.45 14.16 10.47
N PRO A 159 22.76 13.63 9.26
CA PRO A 159 21.87 13.84 8.11
C PRO A 159 20.52 13.15 8.29
N TRP A 160 20.47 12.03 9.04
CA TRP A 160 19.21 11.38 9.41
C TRP A 160 18.34 12.28 10.31
N ALA A 161 18.91 12.86 11.35
CA ALA A 161 18.21 13.79 12.24
C ALA A 161 17.73 15.04 11.49
N VAL A 162 18.54 15.60 10.60
CA VAL A 162 18.12 16.71 9.71
C VAL A 162 16.93 16.31 8.85
N ALA A 163 16.97 15.12 8.23
CA ALA A 163 15.85 14.64 7.42
C ALA A 163 14.58 14.41 8.25
N VAL A 164 14.70 13.92 9.48
CA VAL A 164 13.57 13.82 10.44
C VAL A 164 12.99 15.21 10.74
N LEU A 165 13.83 16.21 11.00
CA LEU A 165 13.38 17.59 11.22
C LEU A 165 12.68 18.16 9.99
N VAL A 166 13.17 17.88 8.78
CA VAL A 166 12.50 18.28 7.53
C VAL A 166 11.12 17.63 7.41
N VAL A 167 11.01 16.31 7.65
CA VAL A 167 9.72 15.61 7.64
C VAL A 167 8.74 16.26 8.62
N ILE A 168 9.18 16.50 9.85
CA ILE A 168 8.38 17.15 10.89
C ILE A 168 7.94 18.54 10.43
N ALA A 169 8.88 19.40 9.98
CA ALA A 169 8.59 20.76 9.55
C ALA A 169 7.58 20.81 8.39
N ILE A 170 7.70 19.91 7.42
CA ILE A 170 6.79 19.84 6.27
C ILE A 170 5.38 19.37 6.68
N ILE A 171 5.28 18.39 7.58
CA ILE A 171 3.98 17.95 8.14
C ILE A 171 3.32 19.09 8.92
N TYR A 172 4.05 19.78 9.80
CA TYR A 172 3.53 20.95 10.54
C TYR A 172 3.19 22.13 9.62
N GLY A 173 3.86 22.25 8.46
CA GLY A 173 3.54 23.20 7.40
C GLY A 173 2.22 22.89 6.66
N GLY A 174 1.56 21.79 6.99
CA GLY A 174 0.25 21.42 6.43
C GLY A 174 0.33 20.60 5.14
N ALA A 175 1.52 20.15 4.72
CA ALA A 175 1.64 19.21 3.63
C ALA A 175 1.04 17.86 4.06
N PHE A 176 0.17 17.31 3.19
CA PHE A 176 -0.55 16.08 3.48
C PHE A 176 -0.62 15.23 2.22
N PHE A 177 -0.42 13.93 2.40
CA PHE A 177 -0.39 12.97 1.30
C PHE A 177 -1.14 11.70 1.67
N ASP A 178 -2.23 11.43 0.96
CA ASP A 178 -2.96 10.17 1.03
C ASP A 178 -3.29 9.72 -0.39
N ILE A 179 -2.53 8.72 -0.85
CA ILE A 179 -2.68 8.12 -2.17
C ILE A 179 -4.07 7.48 -2.34
N ASN A 180 -4.54 6.75 -1.34
CA ASN A 180 -5.79 5.99 -1.46
C ASN A 180 -6.99 6.93 -1.53
N ARG A 181 -6.94 8.06 -0.83
CA ARG A 181 -7.98 9.10 -0.90
C ARG A 181 -7.73 10.14 -1.99
N ARG A 182 -6.66 10.00 -2.77
CA ARG A 182 -6.24 10.94 -3.83
C ARG A 182 -6.10 12.37 -3.30
N MET A 183 -5.56 12.52 -2.09
CA MET A 183 -5.40 13.82 -1.44
C MET A 183 -3.93 14.21 -1.41
N VAL A 184 -3.61 15.29 -2.12
CA VAL A 184 -2.30 15.96 -2.09
C VAL A 184 -2.54 17.41 -1.67
N LYS A 185 -1.98 17.81 -0.52
CA LYS A 185 -1.91 19.22 -0.10
C LYS A 185 -0.47 19.69 -0.21
N GLN A 186 -0.25 20.81 -0.91
CA GLN A 186 1.07 21.37 -1.20
C GLN A 186 1.98 20.38 -1.97
N PRO A 187 1.81 20.24 -3.31
CA PRO A 187 2.53 19.26 -4.13
C PRO A 187 4.05 19.24 -3.91
N VAL A 188 4.68 20.43 -3.84
CA VAL A 188 6.12 20.56 -3.60
C VAL A 188 6.49 20.05 -2.20
N GLY A 189 5.71 20.40 -1.18
CA GLY A 189 5.89 19.90 0.18
C GLY A 189 5.78 18.37 0.23
N VAL A 190 4.81 17.79 -0.48
CA VAL A 190 4.64 16.33 -0.59
C VAL A 190 5.84 15.68 -1.29
N ALA A 191 6.37 16.27 -2.37
CA ALA A 191 7.56 15.73 -3.02
C ALA A 191 8.77 15.69 -2.08
N VAL A 192 8.99 16.77 -1.31
CA VAL A 192 10.05 16.84 -0.28
C VAL A 192 9.79 15.83 0.83
N LEU A 193 8.54 15.70 1.29
CA LEU A 193 8.12 14.75 2.32
C LEU A 193 8.37 13.31 1.87
N MET A 194 8.05 12.96 0.62
CA MET A 194 8.30 11.64 0.05
C MET A 194 9.81 11.34 -0.01
N ALA A 195 10.62 12.29 -0.49
CA ALA A 195 12.07 12.11 -0.58
C ALA A 195 12.74 11.99 0.81
N ALA A 196 12.44 12.94 1.71
CA ALA A 196 12.98 12.96 3.06
C ALA A 196 12.47 11.77 3.89
N GLY A 197 11.18 11.43 3.80
CA GLY A 197 10.59 10.28 4.48
C GLY A 197 11.19 8.95 4.03
N LEU A 198 11.41 8.78 2.72
CA LEU A 198 12.10 7.61 2.19
C LEU A 198 13.54 7.51 2.71
N TYR A 199 14.27 8.63 2.72
CA TYR A 199 15.61 8.68 3.29
C TYR A 199 15.63 8.31 4.78
N VAL A 200 14.73 8.91 5.58
CA VAL A 200 14.57 8.61 7.02
C VAL A 200 14.28 7.12 7.23
N ALA A 201 13.38 6.54 6.44
CA ALA A 201 13.01 5.13 6.54
C ALA A 201 14.18 4.20 6.20
N ILE A 202 14.87 4.42 5.08
CA ILE A 202 15.97 3.56 4.63
C ILE A 202 17.18 3.66 5.58
N VAL A 203 17.61 4.89 5.89
CA VAL A 203 18.77 5.11 6.78
C VAL A 203 18.43 4.68 8.20
N GLY A 204 17.22 4.97 8.67
CA GLY A 204 16.72 4.51 9.97
C GLY A 204 16.72 2.99 10.07
N ALA A 205 16.24 2.29 9.04
CA ALA A 205 16.29 0.84 8.95
C ALA A 205 17.74 0.31 9.00
N ALA A 206 18.68 0.94 8.28
CA ALA A 206 20.10 0.58 8.34
C ALA A 206 20.70 0.81 9.74
N GLY A 207 20.22 1.81 10.49
CA GLY A 207 20.59 2.06 11.88
C GLY A 207 20.06 0.98 12.82
N LEU A 208 18.76 0.68 12.72
CA LEU A 208 18.09 -0.36 13.50
C LEU A 208 18.64 -1.75 13.22
N ALA A 209 19.10 -2.02 11.98
CA ALA A 209 19.68 -3.30 11.60
C ALA A 209 21.01 -3.61 12.31
N ARG A 210 21.65 -2.63 12.96
CA ARG A 210 22.86 -2.85 13.77
C ARG A 210 22.59 -3.68 15.02
N TRP A 211 21.35 -3.71 15.49
CA TRP A 211 20.96 -4.44 16.69
C TRP A 211 20.27 -5.73 16.27
N LYS A 212 20.81 -6.88 16.71
CA LYS A 212 20.33 -8.20 16.28
C LYS A 212 18.84 -8.39 16.53
N LEU A 213 18.35 -7.99 17.71
CA LEU A 213 16.95 -8.16 18.09
C LEU A 213 15.98 -7.42 17.14
N THR A 214 16.27 -6.16 16.82
CA THR A 214 15.44 -5.36 15.92
C THR A 214 15.55 -5.85 14.49
N ALA A 215 16.75 -6.23 14.04
CA ALA A 215 16.95 -6.82 12.71
C ALA A 215 16.12 -8.11 12.54
N ASP A 216 16.18 -9.03 13.52
CA ASP A 216 15.42 -10.28 13.52
C ASP A 216 13.91 -10.00 13.56
N LEU A 217 13.46 -9.05 14.39
CA LEU A 217 12.05 -8.66 14.48
C LEU A 217 11.54 -8.10 13.14
N PHE A 218 12.19 -7.08 12.58
CA PHE A 218 11.75 -6.47 11.32
C PHE A 218 11.86 -7.43 10.13
N SER A 219 12.85 -8.34 10.12
CA SER A 219 12.95 -9.40 9.12
C SER A 219 11.79 -10.39 9.23
N TYR A 220 11.37 -10.72 10.45
CA TYR A 220 10.18 -11.54 10.70
C TYR A 220 8.91 -10.83 10.22
N LEU A 221 8.71 -9.56 10.60
CA LEU A 221 7.57 -8.74 10.13
C LEU A 221 7.52 -8.65 8.61
N GLY A 222 8.65 -8.39 7.97
CA GLY A 222 8.75 -8.25 6.52
C GLY A 222 8.42 -9.54 5.77
N ARG A 223 8.81 -10.70 6.30
CA ARG A 223 8.48 -12.01 5.72
C ARG A 223 6.98 -12.25 5.63
N TYR A 224 6.22 -11.70 6.58
CA TYR A 224 4.77 -11.86 6.67
C TYR A 224 3.99 -10.59 6.33
N PHE A 225 4.65 -9.58 5.73
CA PHE A 225 4.05 -8.28 5.47
C PHE A 225 2.72 -8.36 4.72
N LEU A 226 2.60 -9.21 3.69
CA LEU A 226 1.36 -9.33 2.91
C LEU A 226 0.19 -9.85 3.77
N LEU A 227 0.46 -10.85 4.62
CA LEU A 227 -0.55 -11.44 5.50
C LEU A 227 -0.92 -10.47 6.63
N VAL A 228 0.06 -9.77 7.20
CA VAL A 228 -0.18 -8.67 8.16
C VAL A 228 -1.01 -7.56 7.51
N LEU A 229 -0.68 -7.15 6.27
CA LEU A 229 -1.42 -6.13 5.53
C LEU A 229 -2.87 -6.55 5.25
N LEU A 230 -3.13 -7.83 4.99
CA LEU A 230 -4.50 -8.34 4.82
C LEU A 230 -5.28 -8.30 6.14
N LEU A 231 -4.67 -8.73 7.24
CA LEU A 231 -5.36 -8.97 8.51
C LEU A 231 -5.44 -7.73 9.39
N HIS A 232 -4.49 -6.79 9.29
CA HIS A 232 -4.37 -5.69 10.25
C HIS A 232 -5.66 -4.87 10.35
N LEU A 233 -6.32 -4.55 9.23
CA LEU A 233 -7.52 -3.72 9.26
C LEU A 233 -8.70 -4.43 9.93
N LEU A 234 -8.82 -5.75 9.74
CA LEU A 234 -9.85 -6.57 10.40
C LEU A 234 -9.60 -6.64 11.90
N VAL A 235 -8.37 -6.93 12.29
CA VAL A 235 -7.93 -7.02 13.69
C VAL A 235 -8.08 -5.65 14.38
N LEU A 236 -7.64 -4.57 13.75
CA LEU A 236 -7.71 -3.22 14.28
C LEU A 236 -9.17 -2.78 14.49
N ARG A 237 -10.07 -3.06 13.54
CA ARG A 237 -11.52 -2.78 13.69
C ARG A 237 -12.17 -3.60 14.81
N TRP A 238 -11.70 -4.82 15.04
CA TRP A 238 -12.20 -5.65 16.14
C TRP A 238 -11.70 -5.12 17.49
N ILE A 239 -10.39 -4.87 17.62
CA ILE A 239 -9.79 -4.30 18.83
C ILE A 239 -10.39 -2.94 19.14
N TYR A 240 -10.60 -2.08 18.14
CA TYR A 240 -11.24 -0.79 18.35
C TYR A 240 -12.61 -0.94 19.00
N ARG A 241 -13.47 -1.83 18.48
CA ARG A 241 -14.79 -2.09 19.04
C ARG A 241 -14.73 -2.64 20.47
N VAL A 242 -13.77 -3.50 20.76
CA VAL A 242 -13.55 -4.01 22.12
C VAL A 242 -13.06 -2.86 23.02
N LEU A 243 -12.00 -2.16 22.63
CA LEU A 243 -11.40 -1.12 23.47
C LEU A 243 -12.36 0.04 23.74
N GLU A 244 -13.18 0.43 22.76
CA GLU A 244 -14.24 1.44 22.92
C GLU A 244 -15.30 1.00 23.93
N ALA A 245 -15.68 -0.28 23.93
CA ALA A 245 -16.66 -0.81 24.87
C ALA A 245 -16.12 -0.89 26.31
N TRP A 246 -14.82 -1.12 26.49
CA TRP A 246 -14.20 -1.29 27.80
C TRP A 246 -13.61 0.00 28.38
N LEU A 247 -13.11 0.90 27.52
CA LEU A 247 -12.41 2.15 27.88
C LEU A 247 -12.91 3.32 27.01
N PRO A 248 -14.20 3.69 27.12
CA PRO A 248 -14.74 4.83 26.39
C PRO A 248 -14.03 6.12 26.79
N ASN A 249 -13.77 7.01 25.83
CA ASN A 249 -13.12 8.32 26.01
C ASN A 249 -11.67 8.28 26.51
N SER A 250 -10.91 7.22 26.23
CA SER A 250 -9.48 7.14 26.61
C SER A 250 -8.54 8.01 25.75
N GLY A 251 -9.10 8.80 24.84
CA GLY A 251 -8.39 9.84 24.08
C GLY A 251 -7.30 9.28 23.16
N ASP A 252 -6.22 10.05 22.96
CA ASP A 252 -5.14 9.69 22.03
C ASP A 252 -4.40 8.40 22.40
N TRP A 253 -4.36 8.06 23.69
CA TRP A 253 -3.70 6.85 24.18
C TRP A 253 -4.38 5.57 23.68
N GLN A 254 -5.71 5.63 23.49
CA GLN A 254 -6.49 4.55 22.88
C GLN A 254 -5.96 4.17 21.50
N THR A 255 -5.54 5.15 20.70
CA THR A 255 -5.00 4.95 19.35
C THR A 255 -3.66 4.22 19.38
N VAL A 256 -2.77 4.62 20.30
CA VAL A 256 -1.46 3.96 20.47
C VAL A 256 -1.64 2.52 20.93
N CYS A 257 -2.48 2.29 21.95
CA CYS A 257 -2.79 0.94 22.42
C CYS A 257 -3.42 0.09 21.32
N MET A 258 -4.40 0.62 20.58
CA MET A 258 -5.05 -0.07 19.47
C MET A 258 -4.03 -0.47 18.40
N PHE A 259 -3.10 0.42 18.04
CA PHE A 259 -2.07 0.13 17.05
C PHE A 259 -1.12 -0.98 17.52
N VAL A 260 -0.57 -0.87 18.74
CA VAL A 260 0.37 -1.85 19.29
C VAL A 260 -0.30 -3.22 19.44
N ILE A 261 -1.47 -3.28 20.07
CA ILE A 261 -2.23 -4.52 20.27
C ILE A 261 -2.64 -5.09 18.91
N GLY A 262 -3.08 -4.24 17.97
CA GLY A 262 -3.46 -4.65 16.61
C GLY A 262 -2.33 -5.28 15.84
N MET A 263 -1.12 -4.72 15.93
CA MET A 263 0.06 -5.30 15.32
C MET A 263 0.41 -6.65 15.94
N VAL A 264 0.43 -6.74 17.28
CA VAL A 264 0.74 -8.00 17.99
C VAL A 264 -0.28 -9.10 17.65
N PHE A 265 -1.58 -8.78 17.67
CA PHE A 265 -2.63 -9.75 17.30
C PHE A 265 -2.57 -10.16 15.84
N SER A 266 -2.25 -9.24 14.93
CA SER A 266 -2.07 -9.56 13.51
C SER A 266 -0.93 -10.57 13.32
N LEU A 267 0.16 -10.45 14.07
CA LEU A 267 1.27 -11.41 14.05
C LEU A 267 0.93 -12.74 14.72
N ALA A 268 0.17 -12.72 15.81
CA ALA A 268 -0.32 -13.94 16.42
C ALA A 268 -1.22 -14.72 15.44
N LEU A 269 -2.06 -14.00 14.67
CA LEU A 269 -2.95 -14.61 13.68
C LEU A 269 -2.16 -15.19 12.49
N VAL A 270 -1.09 -14.52 12.06
CA VAL A 270 -0.12 -15.07 11.09
C VAL A 270 0.43 -16.42 11.56
N GLU A 271 0.81 -16.53 12.84
CA GLU A 271 1.33 -17.77 13.42
C GLU A 271 0.26 -18.87 13.46
N VAL A 272 -1.00 -18.53 13.76
CA VAL A 272 -2.13 -19.46 13.71
C VAL A 272 -2.39 -19.97 12.29
N VAL A 273 -2.38 -19.07 11.30
CA VAL A 273 -2.52 -19.41 9.87
C VAL A 273 -1.42 -20.38 9.44
N ARG A 274 -0.18 -20.14 9.86
CA ARG A 274 0.97 -21.00 9.55
C ARG A 274 0.85 -22.41 10.12
N ARG A 275 0.26 -22.54 11.32
CA ARG A 275 0.09 -23.84 11.99
C ARG A 275 -1.06 -24.67 11.43
N SER A 276 -2.03 -24.04 10.77
CA SER A 276 -3.17 -24.73 10.18
C SER A 276 -2.90 -25.14 8.74
N ARG A 277 -3.00 -26.44 8.45
CA ARG A 277 -2.77 -26.99 7.09
C ARG A 277 -3.71 -26.41 6.04
N ILE A 278 -4.97 -26.14 6.41
CA ILE A 278 -5.99 -25.66 5.47
C ILE A 278 -5.76 -24.18 5.17
N LEU A 279 -5.57 -23.36 6.21
CA LEU A 279 -5.34 -21.93 6.05
C LEU A 279 -3.98 -21.63 5.41
N SER A 280 -2.94 -22.42 5.71
CA SER A 280 -1.64 -22.27 5.04
C SER A 280 -1.75 -22.54 3.54
N LEU A 281 -2.57 -23.53 3.13
CA LEU A 281 -2.75 -23.87 1.71
C LEU A 281 -3.50 -22.79 0.94
N LEU A 282 -4.38 -22.05 1.62
CA LEU A 282 -5.24 -21.04 1.01
C LEU A 282 -4.62 -19.63 1.02
N LEU A 283 -3.77 -19.33 2.01
CA LEU A 283 -3.25 -17.98 2.27
C LEU A 283 -1.75 -17.82 2.02
N LEU A 284 -0.96 -18.89 2.12
CA LEU A 284 0.47 -18.82 1.89
C LEU A 284 0.81 -19.29 0.48
N PRO A 285 1.81 -18.66 -0.18
CA PRO A 285 2.32 -19.17 -1.43
C PRO A 285 2.88 -20.58 -1.19
N LEU A 286 2.40 -21.56 -1.96
CA LEU A 286 2.86 -22.95 -1.85
C LEU A 286 4.39 -22.99 -2.07
N PRO A 287 5.15 -23.62 -1.16
CA PRO A 287 6.57 -23.81 -1.39
C PRO A 287 6.76 -24.63 -2.67
N ARG A 288 7.54 -24.08 -3.62
CA ARG A 288 8.06 -24.82 -4.77
C ARG A 288 9.32 -25.55 -4.38
#